data_AF-X1H489-F1
#
_entry.id   AF-X1H489-F1
#
_cell.length_a   1.000
_cell.length_b   1.000
_cell.length_c   1.000
_cell.angle_alpha   90.00
_cell.angle_beta   90.00
_cell.angle_gamma   90.00
#
_symmetry.space_group_name_H-M   'P 1'
#
loop_
_entity.id
_entity.type
_entity.pdbx_description
1 polymer ?
#
loop_
_entity_poly.entity_id
_entity_poly.type
_entity_poly.pdbx_seq_one_letter_code
_entity_poly.pdbx_strand_id
1 'polypeptide(L)'
;YNPAQPMLFQIEPDYDQLKKTIIENFKKKSVSVEELENFILTQTPFRETHYKKQILAPMEKAEEINVESLNPKRRKFTFPRDSIIEFL
;
A
#
# COMPACT_ATOMS: atom_id res chain seq x y z
N TYR A 1 19.38 -20.79 -29.70
CA TYR A 1 18.01 -20.46 -29.28
C TYR A 1 17.79 -21.15 -27.94
N ASN A 2 17.78 -20.42 -26.82
CA ASN A 2 17.73 -21.01 -25.48
C ASN A 2 16.30 -20.93 -24.94
N PRO A 3 15.55 -22.05 -24.83
CA PRO A 3 14.11 -22.04 -24.52
C PRO A 3 13.80 -21.87 -23.02
N ALA A 4 14.80 -21.74 -22.16
CA ALA A 4 14.63 -21.58 -20.72
C ALA A 4 14.64 -20.09 -20.32
N GLN A 5 13.68 -19.32 -20.82
CA GLN A 5 13.39 -18.01 -20.24
C GLN A 5 12.27 -18.23 -19.21
N PRO A 6 12.54 -18.22 -17.89
CA PRO A 6 11.49 -18.29 -16.90
C PRO A 6 10.58 -17.09 -17.13
N MET A 7 9.32 -17.37 -17.45
CA MET A 7 8.29 -16.39 -17.75
C MET A 7 8.07 -15.56 -16.48
N LEU A 8 8.75 -14.43 -16.39
CA LEU A 8 8.74 -13.49 -15.23
C LEU A 8 7.44 -12.69 -15.10
N PHE A 9 6.37 -13.11 -15.79
CA PHE A 9 5.07 -12.46 -15.71
C PHE A 9 4.22 -13.23 -14.71
N GLN A 10 4.43 -12.99 -13.41
CA GLN A 10 3.43 -13.34 -12.43
C GLN A 10 2.15 -12.56 -12.79
N ILE A 11 1.06 -13.30 -13.04
CA ILE A 11 -0.24 -12.75 -13.44
C ILE A 11 -0.82 -11.88 -12.31
N GLU A 12 -0.43 -12.14 -11.07
CA GLU A 12 -0.81 -11.36 -9.90
C GLU A 12 0.40 -10.62 -9.30
N PRO A 13 0.28 -9.32 -9.01
CA PRO A 13 1.31 -8.57 -8.29
C PRO A 13 1.54 -9.17 -6.89
N ASP A 14 2.79 -9.33 -6.47
CA ASP A 14 3.13 -9.80 -5.12
C ASP A 14 2.84 -8.71 -4.07
N TYR A 15 1.59 -8.67 -3.60
CA TYR A 15 1.15 -7.71 -2.59
C TYR A 15 1.83 -7.90 -1.23
N ASP A 16 2.32 -9.10 -0.93
CA ASP A 16 3.08 -9.36 0.30
C ASP A 16 4.44 -8.68 0.24
N GLN A 17 5.11 -8.74 -0.92
CA GLN A 17 6.34 -7.98 -1.14
C GLN A 17 6.09 -6.47 -1.03
N LEU A 18 5.02 -5.96 -1.63
CA LEU A 18 4.68 -4.54 -1.52
C LEU A 18 4.39 -4.13 -0.07
N LYS A 19 3.63 -4.94 0.68
CA LYS A 19 3.36 -4.69 2.10
C LYS A 19 4.65 -4.58 2.91
N LYS A 20 5.59 -5.53 2.72
CA LYS A 20 6.90 -5.49 3.40
C LYS A 20 7.67 -4.22 3.06
N THR A 21 7.76 -3.86 1.77
CA THR A 21 8.46 -2.65 1.33
C THR A 21 7.85 -1.39 1.94
N ILE A 22 6.52 -1.29 2.01
CA ILE A 22 5.81 -0.16 2.63
C ILE A 22 6.15 -0.10 4.12
N ILE A 23 6.04 -1.21 4.85
CA ILE A 23 6.36 -1.25 6.27
C ILE A 23 7.83 -0.87 6.49
N GLU A 24 8.78 -1.42 5.74
CA GLU A 24 10.20 -1.10 5.91
C GLU A 24 10.50 0.39 5.70
N ASN A 25 9.83 1.04 4.74
CA ASN A 25 10.05 2.47 4.45
C ASN A 25 9.32 3.41 5.42
N PHE A 26 8.12 3.02 5.86
CA PHE A 26 7.17 3.87 6.58
C PHE A 26 6.91 3.46 8.04
N LYS A 27 7.52 2.38 8.54
CA LYS A 27 7.39 1.96 9.94
C LYS A 27 7.70 3.11 10.90
N LYS A 28 6.79 3.34 11.85
CA LYS A 28 6.83 4.44 12.84
C LYS A 28 6.86 5.84 12.22
N LYS A 29 6.36 5.98 10.98
CA LYS A 29 6.16 7.27 10.34
C LYS A 29 4.68 7.46 10.05
N SER A 30 4.26 8.72 10.12
CA SER A 30 2.99 9.19 9.62
C SER A 30 3.20 9.71 8.21
N VAL A 31 2.48 9.16 7.24
CA VAL A 31 2.54 9.58 5.84
C VAL A 31 1.16 9.80 5.28
N SER A 32 1.02 10.79 4.41
CA SER A 32 -0.24 11.00 3.71
C SER A 32 -0.50 9.87 2.71
N VAL A 33 -1.79 9.63 2.41
CA VAL A 33 -2.19 8.72 1.32
C VAL A 33 -1.56 9.16 -0.01
N GLU A 34 -1.42 10.46 -0.24
CA GLU A 34 -0.77 11.02 -1.43
C GLU A 34 0.72 10.67 -1.51
N GLU A 35 1.48 10.82 -0.41
CA GLU A 35 2.89 10.42 -0.37
C GLU A 35 3.07 8.92 -0.57
N LEU A 36 2.20 8.12 0.06
CA LEU A 36 2.22 6.67 -0.12
C LEU A 36 1.89 6.28 -1.57
N GLU A 37 0.91 6.94 -2.19
CA GLU A 37 0.52 6.75 -3.59
C GLU A 37 1.69 7.07 -4.53
N ASN A 38 2.35 8.21 -4.32
CA ASN A 38 3.55 8.60 -5.06
C ASN A 38 4.70 7.61 -4.89
N PHE A 39 4.95 7.13 -3.66
CA PHE A 39 5.97 6.11 -3.41
C PHE A 39 5.66 4.82 -4.18
N ILE A 40 4.41 4.34 -4.13
CA ILE A 40 4.01 3.12 -4.82
C ILE A 40 4.16 3.28 -6.33
N LEU A 41 3.74 4.40 -6.91
CA LEU A 41 3.89 4.67 -8.34
C LEU A 41 5.34 4.76 -8.82
N THR A 42 6.20 5.40 -8.02
CA THR A 42 7.57 5.74 -8.45
C THR A 42 8.58 4.67 -8.09
N GLN A 43 8.40 3.99 -6.96
CA GLN A 43 9.36 3.03 -6.42
C GLN A 43 8.95 1.58 -6.65
N THR A 44 7.72 1.34 -7.14
CA THR A 44 7.21 -0.02 -7.28
C THR A 44 6.47 -0.19 -8.61
N PRO A 45 6.46 -1.39 -9.21
CA PRO A 45 5.72 -1.65 -10.45
C PRO A 45 4.21 -1.79 -10.22
N PHE A 46 3.69 -1.42 -9.04
CA PHE A 46 2.29 -1.61 -8.67
C PHE A 46 1.45 -0.39 -9.06
N ARG A 47 0.17 -0.65 -9.38
CA ARG A 47 -0.81 0.40 -9.69
C ARG A 47 -1.42 0.97 -8.42
N GLU A 48 -1.70 2.27 -8.41
CA GLU A 48 -2.39 2.99 -7.32
C GLU A 48 -3.72 2.34 -6.91
N THR A 49 -4.40 1.70 -7.86
CA THR A 49 -5.73 1.12 -7.64
C THR A 49 -5.71 -0.11 -6.73
N HIS A 50 -4.58 -0.81 -6.61
CA HIS A 50 -4.55 -2.12 -5.95
C HIS A 50 -4.16 -2.05 -4.46
N TYR A 51 -3.32 -1.09 -4.04
CA TYR A 51 -2.79 -1.07 -2.67
C TYR A 51 -3.84 -0.74 -1.60
N LYS A 52 -4.81 0.13 -1.89
CA LYS A 52 -5.83 0.53 -0.90
C LYS A 52 -6.65 -0.66 -0.39
N LYS A 53 -7.10 -1.53 -1.30
CA LYS A 53 -7.93 -2.69 -0.96
C LYS A 53 -7.11 -3.92 -0.55
N GLN A 54 -5.98 -4.17 -1.22
CA GLN A 54 -5.19 -5.39 -0.98
C GLN A 54 -4.19 -5.25 0.17
N ILE A 55 -3.82 -4.02 0.56
CA ILE A 55 -2.79 -3.79 1.58
C ILE A 55 -3.35 -2.94 2.72
N LEU A 56 -3.82 -1.73 2.44
CA LEU A 56 -4.25 -0.84 3.52
C LEU A 56 -5.49 -1.35 4.26
N ALA A 57 -6.49 -1.87 3.54
CA ALA A 57 -7.68 -2.42 4.17
C ALA A 57 -7.40 -3.60 5.12
N PRO A 58 -6.62 -4.64 4.74
CA PRO A 58 -6.25 -5.68 5.69
C PRO A 58 -5.34 -5.18 6.82
N MET A 59 -4.45 -4.21 6.58
CA MET A 59 -3.65 -3.60 7.64
C MET A 59 -4.50 -2.80 8.65
N GLU A 60 -5.48 -2.02 8.19
CA GLU A 60 -6.43 -1.32 9.06
C GLU A 60 -7.29 -2.32 9.85
N LYS A 61 -7.68 -3.43 9.20
CA LYS A 61 -8.44 -4.51 9.86
C LYS A 61 -7.61 -5.22 10.94
N ALA A 62 -6.31 -5.36 10.72
CA ALA A 62 -5.37 -5.99 11.63
C ALA A 62 -4.83 -5.03 12.71
N GLU A 63 -5.29 -3.78 12.73
CA GLU A 63 -4.80 -2.72 13.63
C GLU A 63 -3.28 -2.48 13.51
N GLU A 64 -2.70 -2.77 12.34
CA GLU A 64 -1.27 -2.52 12.03
C GLU A 64 -1.02 -1.06 11.61
N ILE A 65 -2.07 -0.36 11.16
CA ILE A 65 -2.02 1.05 10.80
C ILE A 65 -3.09 1.82 11.55
N ASN A 66 -2.77 3.04 11.92
CA ASN A 66 -3.73 4.03 12.37
C ASN A 66 -3.99 5.01 11.23
N VAL A 67 -5.27 5.29 10.94
CA VAL A 67 -5.65 6.17 9.84
C VAL A 67 -6.37 7.37 10.43
N GLU A 68 -5.74 8.52 10.35
CA GLU A 68 -6.33 9.80 10.70
C GLU A 68 -6.86 10.47 9.43
N SER A 69 -8.13 10.85 9.42
CA SER A 69 -8.73 11.59 8.31
C SER A 69 -9.36 12.86 8.85
N LEU A 70 -9.31 13.93 8.06
CA LEU A 70 -10.01 15.17 8.36
C LEU A 70 -11.53 14.98 8.48
N ASN A 71 -12.08 13.91 7.88
CA ASN A 71 -13.49 13.56 8.03
C ASN A 71 -13.71 12.65 9.26
N PRO A 72 -14.32 13.14 10.36
CA PRO A 72 -14.57 12.34 11.55
C PRO A 72 -15.60 11.22 11.32
N LYS A 73 -16.34 11.23 10.22
CA LYS A 73 -17.29 10.18 9.81
C LYS A 73 -16.73 9.28 8.70
N ARG A 74 -15.41 9.21 8.53
CA ARG A 74 -14.77 8.33 7.54
C ARG A 74 -15.29 6.89 7.70
N ARG A 75 -15.64 6.27 6.57
CA ARG A 75 -15.96 4.84 6.54
C ARG A 75 -14.66 4.03 6.66
N LYS A 76 -14.68 2.94 7.43
CA LYS A 76 -13.55 2.01 7.50
C LYS A 76 -13.20 1.50 6.10
N PHE A 77 -11.92 1.24 5.83
CA PHE A 77 -11.40 0.80 4.52
C PHE A 77 -11.53 1.81 3.39
N THR A 78 -11.78 3.08 3.70
CA THR A 78 -11.72 4.17 2.74
C THR A 78 -10.53 5.07 3.06
N PHE A 79 -9.70 5.33 2.04
CA PHE A 79 -8.45 6.09 2.15
C PHE A 79 -8.50 7.27 1.18
N PRO A 80 -9.23 8.35 1.53
CA PRO A 80 -9.20 9.58 0.76
C PRO A 80 -7.81 10.22 0.88
N ARG A 81 -7.43 11.03 -0.12
CA ARG A 81 -6.06 11.54 -0.27
C ARG A 81 -5.57 12.41 0.89
N ASP A 82 -6.50 13.05 1.58
CA ASP A 82 -6.31 13.87 2.77
C ASP A 82 -6.11 13.06 4.07
N SER A 83 -6.09 11.73 3.99
CA SER A 83 -5.84 10.90 5.17
C SER A 83 -4.34 10.75 5.42
N ILE A 84 -3.99 10.78 6.71
CA ILE A 84 -2.68 10.45 7.22
C ILE A 84 -2.72 9.03 7.76
N ILE A 85 -1.78 8.21 7.32
CA ILE A 85 -1.60 6.83 7.73
C ILE A 85 -0.35 6.76 8.59
N GLU A 86 -0.51 6.31 9.82
CA GLU A 86 0.57 6.00 10.74
C GLU A 86 0.76 4.48 10.78
N PHE A 87 1.98 4.02 10.49
CA PHE A 87 2.33 2.60 10.53
C PHE A 87 2.97 2.25 11.88
N LEU A 88 2.40 1.27 12.60
CA LEU A 88 2.84 0.87 13.95
C LEU A 88 4.04 -0.09 13.95
#